data_AF-A0A7S1QB30-F1
#
_entry.id   AF-A0A7S1QB30-F1
#
_cell.length_a   1.000
_cell.length_b   1.000
_cell.length_c   1.000
_cell.angle_alpha   90.00
_cell.angle_beta   90.00
_cell.angle_gamma   90.00
#
_symmetry.space_group_name_H-M   'P 1'
#
loop_
_entity.id
_entity.type
_entity.pdbx_description
1 polymer ?
#
loop_
_entity_poly.entity_id
_entity_poly.type
_entity_poly.pdbx_seq_one_letter_code
_entity_poly.pdbx_strand_id
1 'polypeptide(L)'
;MRRTGVACLKARPKTVNTEVGSNRFLAPATAEKMKEMTAVPPYPGKRAIHNWRFFIKPGKAATGPPVGQEFSKIGLKPMDFCKAFNDKTKPVFKDDLDLICRVQVYHDNSYSWRIETPPTAWFILRAVQKKRRETGPVKDKERWAGFITLEMCYEIAKYKEWNWARPGYPPIEVRARSVAGQARRMGIAVIGVDTPNSPVKGVSASQYEKQSAKYREEQWGQWLALKKEEAKNAPLAERLHDLEYAKLTDEELKALAADPSLLRDLYTATSPRSRNKFVDEKQRKTALERLRENANAPRFDDAETALRYTSEWRMPAPDQTEVDDTPFWNRDAMRTGQPVGGAP
;
A
#
# COMPACT_ATOMS: atom_id res chain seq x y z
N MET A 1 48.43 -14.12 36.68
CA MET A 1 47.06 -14.22 37.23
C MET A 1 46.61 -12.80 37.55
N ARG A 2 45.57 -12.18 36.97
CA ARG A 2 44.21 -12.66 36.65
C ARG A 2 43.77 -12.12 35.28
N ARG A 3 43.74 -13.01 34.28
CA ARG A 3 42.79 -12.93 33.17
C ARG A 3 41.44 -13.31 33.76
N THR A 4 40.62 -12.34 34.13
CA THR A 4 39.26 -12.59 34.62
C THR A 4 38.28 -11.69 33.88
N GLY A 5 37.55 -12.28 32.94
CA GLY A 5 36.17 -11.85 32.68
C GLY A 5 35.83 -11.11 31.39
N VAL A 6 36.63 -11.15 30.31
CA VAL A 6 36.15 -10.72 28.97
C VAL A 6 35.15 -11.73 28.35
N ALA A 7 34.87 -12.83 29.03
CA ALA A 7 34.02 -13.91 28.57
C ALA A 7 32.58 -13.83 29.11
N CYS A 8 31.83 -12.75 28.85
CA CYS A 8 30.38 -12.73 29.11
C CYS A 8 29.54 -11.73 28.28
N LEU A 9 30.06 -11.19 27.16
CA LEU A 9 29.23 -10.55 26.12
C LEU A 9 28.96 -11.48 24.92
N LYS A 10 28.97 -12.80 25.15
CA LYS A 10 28.39 -13.78 24.23
C LYS A 10 26.95 -14.05 24.64
N ALA A 11 26.07 -13.12 24.30
CA ALA A 11 24.64 -13.38 24.18
C ALA A 11 24.06 -12.57 23.01
N ARG A 12 24.14 -13.13 21.80
CA ARG A 12 23.03 -13.00 20.85
C ARG A 12 22.56 -14.41 20.46
N PRO A 13 21.65 -15.00 21.24
CA PRO A 13 20.64 -15.85 20.61
C PRO A 13 19.27 -15.44 21.18
N LYS A 14 18.26 -15.12 20.39
CA LYS A 14 17.76 -15.81 19.20
C LYS A 14 17.56 -14.85 18.03
N THR A 15 18.11 -15.18 16.87
CA THR A 15 17.49 -14.79 15.59
C THR A 15 16.16 -15.53 15.50
N VAL A 16 15.05 -14.81 15.59
CA VAL A 16 13.71 -15.43 15.65
C VAL A 16 13.36 -16.09 14.32
N ASN A 17 13.69 -15.43 13.21
CA ASN A 17 13.56 -15.97 11.86
C ASN A 17 14.77 -15.52 11.02
N THR A 18 15.33 -16.41 10.22
CA THR A 18 16.48 -16.19 9.33
C THR A 18 16.09 -16.16 7.85
N GLU A 19 14.84 -16.47 7.52
CA GLU A 19 14.32 -16.42 6.16
C GLU A 19 14.20 -14.97 5.68
N VAL A 20 14.52 -14.74 4.40
CA VAL A 20 14.54 -13.41 3.80
C VAL A 20 13.10 -12.95 3.54
N GLY A 21 12.70 -11.83 4.15
CA GLY A 21 11.41 -11.19 3.89
C GLY A 21 10.18 -11.88 4.48
N SER A 22 10.35 -12.89 5.33
CA SER A 22 9.23 -13.66 5.92
C SER A 22 8.45 -12.88 7.00
N ASN A 23 9.11 -11.99 7.75
CA ASN A 23 8.50 -11.21 8.83
C ASN A 23 7.71 -9.99 8.32
N ARG A 24 6.64 -10.23 7.57
CA ARG A 24 5.78 -9.20 6.95
C ARG A 24 4.55 -8.83 7.78
N PHE A 25 3.96 -9.78 8.48
CA PHE A 25 2.72 -9.60 9.23
C PHE A 25 2.94 -9.61 10.73
N LEU A 26 1.94 -9.13 11.47
CA LEU A 26 1.89 -9.30 12.92
C LEU A 26 1.60 -10.76 13.28
N ALA A 27 1.91 -11.13 14.52
CA ALA A 27 1.50 -12.41 15.07
C ALA A 27 -0.02 -12.62 14.90
N PRO A 28 -0.48 -13.83 14.53
CA PRO A 28 -1.87 -14.08 14.11
C PRO A 28 -2.88 -13.66 15.19
N ALA A 29 -2.62 -14.00 16.45
CA ALA A 29 -3.47 -13.62 17.58
C ALA A 29 -3.60 -12.10 17.78
N THR A 30 -2.57 -11.31 17.44
CA THR A 30 -2.64 -9.85 17.49
C THR A 30 -3.37 -9.29 16.27
N ALA A 31 -3.16 -9.88 15.10
CA ALA A 31 -3.81 -9.46 13.86
C ALA A 31 -5.33 -9.68 13.91
N GLU A 32 -5.79 -10.80 14.44
CA GLU A 32 -7.22 -11.10 14.62
C GLU A 32 -7.90 -10.11 15.57
N LYS A 33 -7.27 -9.85 16.72
CA LYS A 33 -7.75 -8.84 17.69
C LYS A 33 -7.84 -7.45 17.05
N MET A 34 -6.83 -7.07 16.26
CA MET A 34 -6.86 -5.78 15.54
C MET A 34 -7.96 -5.74 14.47
N LYS A 35 -8.18 -6.85 13.76
CA LYS A 35 -9.22 -6.97 12.73
C LYS A 35 -10.62 -6.84 13.32
N GLU A 36 -10.89 -7.47 14.46
CA GLU A 36 -12.17 -7.35 15.15
C GLU A 36 -12.40 -5.92 15.66
N MET A 37 -11.38 -5.31 16.26
CA MET A 37 -11.48 -3.99 16.88
C MET A 37 -11.61 -2.85 15.88
N THR A 38 -10.90 -2.94 14.76
CA THR A 38 -10.89 -1.92 13.70
C THR A 38 -11.84 -2.27 12.56
N ALA A 39 -12.73 -3.25 12.78
CA ALA A 39 -13.74 -3.66 11.80
C ALA A 39 -14.56 -2.45 11.34
N VAL A 40 -14.65 -2.29 10.02
CA VAL A 40 -15.43 -1.22 9.41
C VAL A 40 -16.89 -1.67 9.38
N PRO A 41 -17.82 -0.94 10.03
CA PRO A 41 -19.24 -1.26 9.91
C PRO A 41 -19.69 -1.07 8.45
N PRO A 42 -20.68 -1.86 7.96
CA PRO A 42 -21.18 -1.70 6.61
C PRO A 42 -21.77 -0.30 6.42
N TYR A 43 -21.46 0.33 5.29
CA TYR A 43 -21.98 1.66 5.00
C TYR A 43 -23.46 1.56 4.62
N PRO A 44 -24.36 2.35 5.24
CA PRO A 44 -25.79 2.27 4.99
C PRO A 44 -26.22 2.95 3.68
N GLY A 45 -25.29 3.45 2.86
CA GLY A 45 -25.59 4.16 1.61
C GLY A 45 -26.29 5.53 1.78
N LYS A 46 -26.47 5.99 3.02
CA LYS A 46 -27.14 7.25 3.35
C LYS A 46 -26.21 8.44 3.15
N ARG A 47 -26.78 9.61 2.82
CA ARG A 47 -26.03 10.87 2.74
C ARG A 47 -25.44 11.23 4.10
N ALA A 48 -24.11 11.30 4.17
CA ALA A 48 -23.38 11.77 5.35
C ALA A 48 -23.42 13.30 5.41
N ILE A 49 -23.76 13.85 6.58
CA ILE A 49 -23.73 15.30 6.83
C ILE A 49 -22.41 15.68 7.50
N HIS A 50 -21.99 14.95 8.53
CA HIS A 50 -20.78 15.26 9.29
C HIS A 50 -19.83 14.06 9.33
N ASN A 51 -18.53 14.33 9.20
CA ASN A 51 -17.46 13.36 9.35
C ASN A 51 -16.48 13.87 10.42
N TRP A 52 -16.56 13.34 11.62
CA TRP A 52 -15.73 13.75 12.74
C TRP A 52 -14.56 12.79 12.96
N ARG A 53 -13.48 13.36 13.51
CA ARG A 53 -12.28 12.63 13.91
C ARG A 53 -11.88 13.07 15.32
N PHE A 54 -11.95 12.14 16.27
CA PHE A 54 -11.57 12.36 17.66
C PHE A 54 -10.33 11.56 18.03
N PHE A 55 -9.57 12.07 19.00
CA PHE A 55 -8.50 11.34 19.67
C PHE A 55 -8.99 11.02 21.08
N ILE A 56 -9.19 9.73 21.38
CA ILE A 56 -9.80 9.28 22.63
C ILE A 56 -8.91 8.20 23.24
N LYS A 57 -8.64 8.32 24.54
CA LYS A 57 -7.91 7.29 25.30
C LYS A 57 -8.81 6.07 25.51
N PRO A 58 -8.28 4.84 25.42
CA PRO A 58 -9.07 3.62 25.60
C PRO A 58 -9.70 3.58 27.00
N GLY A 59 -10.95 3.14 27.08
CA GLY A 59 -11.69 3.03 28.34
C GLY A 59 -12.01 4.35 29.06
N LYS A 60 -11.66 5.50 28.48
CA LYS A 60 -11.79 6.84 29.09
C LYS A 60 -12.58 7.81 28.21
N ALA A 61 -13.50 7.33 27.38
CA ALA A 61 -14.45 8.20 26.70
C ALA A 61 -15.40 8.82 27.71
N ALA A 62 -15.49 10.15 27.70
CA ALA A 62 -16.36 10.94 28.54
C ALA A 62 -17.28 11.82 27.69
N THR A 63 -18.47 12.13 28.21
CA THR A 63 -19.45 13.04 27.59
C THR A 63 -19.06 14.52 27.68
N GLY A 64 -17.84 14.81 28.14
CA GLY A 64 -17.28 16.16 28.18
C GLY A 64 -16.91 16.72 26.81
N PRO A 65 -16.35 17.95 26.76
CA PRO A 65 -15.78 18.53 25.55
C PRO A 65 -14.62 17.64 25.08
N PRO A 66 -14.42 17.31 23.78
CA PRO A 66 -15.07 17.80 22.55
C PRO A 66 -16.21 16.92 22.01
N VAL A 67 -16.31 15.66 22.43
CA VAL A 67 -17.30 14.70 21.87
C VAL A 67 -18.72 15.11 22.24
N GLY A 68 -18.97 15.45 23.52
CA GLY A 68 -20.29 15.88 23.96
C GLY A 68 -20.78 17.13 23.23
N GLN A 69 -19.90 18.11 23.01
CA GLN A 69 -20.25 19.36 22.33
C GLN A 69 -20.69 19.12 20.87
N GLU A 70 -19.95 18.30 20.12
CA GLU A 70 -20.29 18.00 18.72
C GLU A 70 -21.59 17.18 18.60
N PHE A 71 -21.78 16.17 19.46
CA PHE A 71 -23.02 15.38 19.48
C PHE A 71 -24.24 16.22 19.88
N SER A 72 -24.10 17.10 20.88
CA SER A 72 -25.18 17.98 21.33
C SER A 72 -25.61 18.99 20.26
N LYS A 73 -24.69 19.50 19.42
CA LYS A 73 -25.03 20.40 18.31
C LYS A 73 -26.02 19.79 17.31
N ILE A 74 -25.98 18.47 17.13
CA ILE A 74 -26.86 17.72 16.21
C ILE A 74 -28.09 17.15 16.95
N GLY A 75 -28.10 17.16 18.29
CA GLY A 75 -29.15 16.53 19.09
C GLY A 75 -28.98 15.02 19.27
N LEU A 76 -27.75 14.51 19.15
CA LEU A 76 -27.44 13.09 19.38
C LEU A 76 -27.08 12.84 20.85
N LYS A 77 -27.36 11.63 21.34
CA LYS A 77 -27.01 11.20 22.71
C LYS A 77 -25.54 10.72 22.76
N PRO A 78 -24.61 11.45 23.41
CA PRO A 78 -23.20 11.06 23.46
C PRO A 78 -22.91 9.88 24.41
N MET A 79 -23.81 9.64 25.39
CA MET A 79 -23.60 8.64 26.44
C MET A 79 -23.52 7.21 25.88
N ASP A 80 -24.37 6.88 24.90
CA ASP A 80 -24.40 5.57 24.26
C ASP A 80 -23.09 5.30 23.50
N PHE A 81 -22.57 6.31 22.82
CA PHE A 81 -21.26 6.25 22.16
C PHE A 81 -20.13 6.04 23.16
N CYS A 82 -20.07 6.84 24.23
CA CYS A 82 -19.01 6.74 25.23
C CYS A 82 -18.98 5.35 25.89
N LYS A 83 -20.15 4.79 26.21
CA LYS A 83 -20.26 3.43 26.79
C LYS A 83 -19.78 2.37 25.81
N ALA A 84 -20.31 2.37 24.58
CA ALA A 84 -19.91 1.40 23.55
C ALA A 84 -18.41 1.50 23.20
N PHE A 85 -17.82 2.70 23.23
CA PHE A 85 -16.40 2.89 23.02
C PHE A 85 -15.57 2.30 24.17
N ASN A 86 -15.97 2.56 25.43
CA ASN A 86 -15.24 2.06 26.60
C ASN A 86 -15.30 0.54 26.70
N ASP A 87 -16.46 -0.07 26.44
CA ASP A 87 -16.64 -1.53 26.49
C ASP A 87 -15.75 -2.24 25.45
N LYS A 88 -15.65 -1.69 24.23
CA LYS A 88 -14.76 -2.24 23.20
C LYS A 88 -13.27 -2.02 23.52
N THR A 89 -12.89 -0.85 24.02
CA THR A 89 -11.45 -0.46 24.10
C THR A 89 -10.76 -0.85 25.40
N LYS A 90 -11.48 -0.89 26.53
CA LYS A 90 -10.94 -1.19 27.86
C LYS A 90 -10.20 -2.54 27.99
N PRO A 91 -10.66 -3.66 27.38
CA PRO A 91 -9.98 -4.95 27.57
C PRO A 91 -8.73 -5.13 26.69
N VAL A 92 -8.58 -4.32 25.63
CA VAL A 92 -7.58 -4.58 24.57
C VAL A 92 -6.37 -3.66 24.67
N PHE A 93 -6.56 -2.41 25.06
CA PHE A 93 -5.51 -1.38 24.95
C PHE A 93 -4.99 -0.90 26.30
N LYS A 94 -3.71 -0.55 26.33
CA LYS A 94 -3.06 0.07 27.50
C LYS A 94 -3.48 1.54 27.64
N ASP A 95 -3.57 2.02 28.87
CA ASP A 95 -4.13 3.34 29.25
C ASP A 95 -3.44 4.60 28.68
N ASP A 96 -2.25 4.46 28.09
CA ASP A 96 -1.39 5.56 27.65
C ASP A 96 -1.37 5.75 26.12
N LEU A 97 -2.39 5.22 25.45
CA LEU A 97 -2.57 5.25 23.99
C LEU A 97 -3.66 6.26 23.59
N ASP A 98 -3.44 7.03 22.53
CA ASP A 98 -4.51 7.83 21.90
C ASP A 98 -5.03 7.10 20.66
N LEU A 99 -6.26 6.59 20.71
CA LEU A 99 -6.93 5.97 19.57
C LEU A 99 -7.61 7.01 18.70
N ILE A 100 -7.65 6.77 17.39
CA ILE A 100 -8.40 7.61 16.47
C ILE A 100 -9.81 7.03 16.36
N CYS A 101 -10.82 7.82 16.71
CA CYS A 101 -12.21 7.46 16.46
C CYS A 101 -12.75 8.30 15.32
N ARG A 102 -13.27 7.66 14.27
CA ARG A 102 -14.02 8.33 13.21
C ARG A 102 -15.50 8.10 13.42
N VAL A 103 -16.26 9.18 13.46
CA VAL A 103 -17.71 9.16 13.59
C VAL A 103 -18.29 9.79 12.33
N GLN A 104 -19.18 9.08 11.66
CA GLN A 104 -19.91 9.57 10.50
C GLN A 104 -21.38 9.71 10.87
N VAL A 105 -21.92 10.92 10.71
CA VAL A 105 -23.33 11.24 11.01
C VAL A 105 -24.09 11.41 9.71
N TYR A 106 -25.22 10.72 9.59
CA TYR A 106 -26.09 10.72 8.41
C TYR A 106 -27.27 11.70 8.59
N HIS A 107 -28.00 11.94 7.51
CA HIS A 107 -29.11 12.90 7.49
C HIS A 107 -30.33 12.55 8.37
N ASP A 108 -30.48 11.29 8.75
CA ASP A 108 -31.53 10.78 9.61
C ASP A 108 -31.13 10.81 11.09
N ASN A 109 -30.06 11.54 11.44
CA ASN A 109 -29.47 11.56 12.77
C ASN A 109 -28.99 10.17 13.25
N SER A 110 -28.84 9.20 12.35
CA SER A 110 -28.09 7.99 12.66
C SER A 110 -26.59 8.25 12.53
N TYR A 111 -25.78 7.53 13.29
CA TYR A 111 -24.33 7.63 13.21
C TYR A 111 -23.67 6.25 13.19
N SER A 112 -22.58 6.14 12.44
CA SER A 112 -21.67 5.01 12.49
C SER A 112 -20.32 5.48 12.99
N TRP A 113 -19.58 4.60 13.66
CA TRP A 113 -18.25 4.92 14.12
C TRP A 113 -17.31 3.73 13.99
N ARG A 114 -16.03 4.04 13.83
CA ARG A 114 -14.95 3.04 13.78
C ARG A 114 -13.74 3.51 14.56
N ILE A 115 -12.98 2.54 15.06
CA ILE A 115 -11.70 2.76 15.72
C ILE A 115 -10.60 2.52 14.71
N GLU A 116 -9.67 3.45 14.62
CA GLU A 116 -8.42 3.32 13.89
C GLU A 116 -7.25 3.24 14.88
N THR A 117 -6.15 2.66 14.41
CA THR A 117 -4.92 2.61 15.19
C THR A 117 -4.38 4.02 15.46
N PRO A 118 -3.52 4.19 16.48
CA PRO A 118 -2.95 5.49 16.82
C PRO A 118 -2.28 6.21 15.64
N PRO A 119 -2.16 7.54 15.70
CA PRO A 119 -1.43 8.26 14.68
C PRO A 119 0.03 7.79 14.63
N THR A 120 0.63 7.77 13.44
CA THR A 120 2.02 7.34 13.26
C THR A 120 2.98 8.17 14.10
N ALA A 121 2.68 9.46 14.29
CA ALA A 121 3.46 10.35 15.13
C ALA A 121 3.58 9.84 16.58
N TRP A 122 2.51 9.23 17.12
CA TRP A 122 2.56 8.64 18.46
C TRP A 122 3.52 7.44 18.49
N PHE A 123 3.45 6.56 17.48
CA PHE A 123 4.37 5.42 17.36
C PHE A 123 5.83 5.85 17.22
N ILE A 124 6.11 6.87 16.41
CA ILE A 124 7.46 7.41 16.20
C ILE A 124 8.02 8.01 17.49
N LEU A 125 7.22 8.81 18.21
CA LEU A 125 7.63 9.40 19.49
C LEU A 125 7.94 8.33 20.53
N ARG A 126 7.18 7.23 20.56
CA ARG A 126 7.43 6.09 21.47
C ARG A 126 8.69 5.31 21.07
N ALA A 127 8.91 5.08 19.78
CA ALA A 127 10.10 4.39 19.29
C ALA A 127 11.40 5.14 19.63
N VAL A 128 11.37 6.48 19.53
CA VAL A 128 12.54 7.35 19.82
C VAL A 128 12.55 7.85 21.29
N GLN A 129 11.56 7.45 22.10
CA GLN A 129 11.40 7.86 23.50
C GLN A 129 11.40 9.38 23.72
N LYS A 130 10.69 10.12 22.85
CA LYS A 130 10.56 11.59 22.90
C LYS A 130 9.15 12.04 23.27
N LYS A 131 9.02 13.22 23.89
CA LYS A 131 7.73 13.84 24.20
C LYS A 131 7.25 14.79 23.08
N ARG A 132 5.96 15.15 23.09
CA ARG A 132 5.23 15.92 22.03
C ARG A 132 5.88 17.25 21.60
N ARG A 133 6.78 17.85 22.38
CA ARG A 133 7.45 19.14 22.07
C ARG A 133 8.95 19.02 21.80
N GLU A 134 9.51 17.84 22.00
CA GLU A 134 10.95 17.61 21.84
C GLU A 134 11.33 17.49 20.36
N THR A 135 10.41 17.04 19.52
CA THR A 135 10.56 16.94 18.06
C THR A 135 10.07 18.18 17.33
N GLY A 136 10.50 18.41 16.09
CA GLY A 136 10.10 19.54 15.26
C GLY A 136 10.86 19.53 13.93
N PRO A 137 10.39 20.23 12.89
CA PRO A 137 11.04 20.25 11.59
C PRO A 137 12.51 20.68 11.71
N VAL A 138 13.40 20.05 10.93
CA VAL A 138 14.83 20.39 10.93
C VAL A 138 15.06 21.84 10.53
N LYS A 139 14.24 22.38 9.61
CA LYS A 139 14.31 23.79 9.20
C LYS A 139 14.08 24.76 10.37
N ASP A 140 13.26 24.39 11.34
CA ASP A 140 12.89 25.27 12.45
C ASP A 140 13.83 25.11 13.64
N LYS A 141 14.38 23.90 13.86
CA LYS A 141 15.24 23.58 15.02
C LYS A 141 16.73 23.51 14.69
N GLU A 142 17.08 23.59 13.40
CA GLU A 142 18.42 23.46 12.80
C GLU A 142 19.19 22.18 13.19
N ARG A 143 18.51 21.20 13.80
CA ARG A 143 19.09 19.94 14.25
C ARG A 143 18.08 18.81 14.17
N TRP A 144 18.61 17.60 14.03
CA TRP A 144 17.83 16.38 14.18
C TRP A 144 17.49 16.15 15.65
N ALA A 145 16.22 15.86 15.95
CA ALA A 145 15.70 15.62 17.29
C ALA A 145 16.00 14.20 17.80
N GLY A 146 16.36 13.28 16.90
CA GLY A 146 16.73 11.90 17.22
C GLY A 146 16.96 11.07 15.95
N PHE A 147 17.24 9.79 16.15
CA PHE A 147 17.47 8.82 15.08
C PHE A 147 16.46 7.68 15.16
N ILE A 148 16.04 7.17 14.00
CA ILE A 148 15.18 6.00 13.87
C ILE A 148 15.76 5.05 12.81
N THR A 149 15.76 3.75 13.07
CA THR A 149 16.18 2.74 12.08
C THR A 149 15.02 2.40 11.14
N LEU A 150 15.34 1.99 9.91
CA LEU A 150 14.32 1.48 8.98
C LEU A 150 13.56 0.29 9.57
N GLU A 151 14.22 -0.58 10.34
CA GLU A 151 13.58 -1.70 11.05
C GLU A 151 12.42 -1.23 11.95
N MET A 152 12.62 -0.16 12.73
CA MET A 152 11.56 0.42 13.55
C MET A 152 10.42 0.96 12.68
N CYS A 153 10.74 1.57 11.52
CA CYS A 153 9.72 2.02 10.57
C CYS A 153 8.89 0.84 10.00
N TYR A 154 9.52 -0.29 9.71
CA TYR A 154 8.83 -1.51 9.27
C TYR A 154 7.93 -2.07 10.37
N GLU A 155 8.39 -2.14 11.62
CA GLU A 155 7.56 -2.59 12.75
C GLU A 155 6.35 -1.66 12.96
N ILE A 156 6.53 -0.34 12.89
CA ILE A 156 5.42 0.62 12.97
C ILE A 156 4.45 0.44 11.78
N ALA A 157 4.98 0.18 10.58
CA ALA A 157 4.16 -0.04 9.38
C ALA A 157 3.26 -1.27 9.49
N LYS A 158 3.70 -2.34 10.16
CA LYS A 158 2.89 -3.55 10.41
C LYS A 158 1.64 -3.25 11.24
N TYR A 159 1.75 -2.39 12.24
CA TYR A 159 0.60 -1.94 13.05
C TYR A 159 -0.30 -0.94 12.33
N LYS A 160 0.15 -0.37 11.21
CA LYS A 160 -0.57 0.65 10.46
C LYS A 160 -1.02 0.14 9.09
N GLU A 161 -1.79 -0.94 9.11
CA GLU A 161 -2.52 -1.42 7.93
C GLU A 161 -3.53 -0.37 7.46
N TRP A 162 -3.78 -0.34 6.15
CA TRP A 162 -4.84 0.49 5.57
C TRP A 162 -6.22 -0.07 5.89
N ASN A 163 -6.38 -1.39 5.73
CA ASN A 163 -7.59 -2.12 6.07
C ASN A 163 -7.23 -3.49 6.66
N TRP A 164 -7.61 -3.72 7.92
CA TRP A 164 -7.35 -4.98 8.61
C TRP A 164 -8.15 -6.18 8.07
N ALA A 165 -9.17 -5.95 7.24
CA ALA A 165 -9.86 -7.03 6.53
C ALA A 165 -8.96 -7.69 5.46
N ARG A 166 -8.04 -6.92 4.86
CA ARG A 166 -7.07 -7.38 3.86
C ARG A 166 -5.66 -6.96 4.28
N PRO A 167 -5.08 -7.62 5.30
CA PRO A 167 -3.75 -7.29 5.77
C PRO A 167 -2.73 -7.53 4.65
N GLY A 168 -1.75 -6.63 4.52
CA GLY A 168 -0.71 -6.73 3.48
C GLY A 168 -0.95 -5.81 2.29
N TYR A 169 -2.15 -5.24 2.16
CA TYR A 169 -2.42 -4.19 1.19
C TYR A 169 -2.62 -2.83 1.89
N PRO A 170 -1.88 -1.78 1.51
CA PRO A 170 -0.77 -1.76 0.55
C PRO A 170 0.47 -2.49 1.08
N PRO A 171 1.41 -2.89 0.21
CA PRO A 171 2.62 -3.61 0.59
C PRO A 171 3.41 -2.85 1.67
N ILE A 172 4.06 -3.60 2.56
CA ILE A 172 4.71 -3.05 3.76
C ILE A 172 5.80 -2.04 3.40
N GLU A 173 6.49 -2.23 2.28
CA GLU A 173 7.54 -1.35 1.78
C GLU A 173 7.00 0.07 1.47
N VAL A 174 5.78 0.17 0.94
CA VAL A 174 5.10 1.45 0.66
C VAL A 174 4.68 2.14 1.96
N ARG A 175 4.19 1.36 2.92
CA ARG A 175 3.83 1.88 4.25
C ARG A 175 5.05 2.36 5.02
N ALA A 176 6.13 1.60 5.01
CA ALA A 176 7.39 1.95 5.66
C ALA A 176 7.96 3.27 5.12
N ARG A 177 7.88 3.50 3.79
CA ARG A 177 8.25 4.79 3.18
C ARG A 177 7.42 5.95 3.72
N SER A 178 6.12 5.75 3.89
CA SER A 178 5.21 6.77 4.46
C SER A 178 5.56 7.09 5.93
N VAL A 179 5.91 6.06 6.72
CA VAL A 179 6.35 6.22 8.11
C VAL A 179 7.69 6.97 8.18
N ALA A 180 8.67 6.58 7.35
CA ALA A 180 9.98 7.23 7.27
C ALA A 180 9.85 8.71 6.85
N GLY A 181 9.02 9.02 5.85
CA GLY A 181 8.73 10.40 5.46
C GLY A 181 8.08 11.22 6.56
N GLN A 182 7.21 10.61 7.38
CA GLN A 182 6.65 11.26 8.55
C GLN A 182 7.69 11.50 9.65
N ALA A 183 8.59 10.55 9.91
CA ALA A 183 9.68 10.72 10.86
C ALA A 183 10.60 11.88 10.45
N ARG A 184 10.96 11.97 9.16
CA ARG A 184 11.76 13.08 8.62
C ARG A 184 11.08 14.44 8.77
N ARG A 185 9.76 14.53 8.54
CA ARG A 185 8.98 15.76 8.79
C ARG A 185 8.94 16.16 10.26
N MET A 186 9.05 15.20 11.19
CA MET A 186 9.16 15.46 12.62
C MET A 186 10.59 15.83 13.06
N GLY A 187 11.54 15.89 12.13
CA GLY A 187 12.95 16.16 12.38
C GLY A 187 13.69 15.00 13.02
N ILE A 188 13.29 13.77 12.74
CA ILE A 188 14.00 12.56 13.16
C ILE A 188 14.73 12.00 11.94
N ALA A 189 16.04 11.77 12.06
CA ALA A 189 16.87 11.25 10.98
C ALA A 189 16.69 9.74 10.83
N VAL A 190 16.59 9.26 9.59
CA VAL A 190 16.47 7.83 9.30
C VAL A 190 17.86 7.23 9.02
N ILE A 191 18.23 6.22 9.80
CA ILE A 191 19.51 5.51 9.63
C ILE A 191 19.50 4.71 8.34
N GLY A 192 20.54 4.89 7.52
CA GLY A 192 20.73 4.28 6.21
C GLY A 192 20.20 5.12 5.03
N VAL A 193 19.51 6.24 5.30
CA VAL A 193 19.07 7.19 4.28
C VAL A 193 19.66 8.57 4.53
N ASP A 194 19.34 9.18 5.69
CA ASP A 194 19.83 10.51 6.05
C ASP A 194 21.20 10.45 6.75
N THR A 195 21.57 9.28 7.27
CA THR A 195 22.85 9.00 7.93
C THR A 195 23.45 7.70 7.41
N PRO A 196 24.78 7.50 7.55
CA PRO A 196 25.43 6.24 7.18
C PRO A 196 24.81 5.03 7.86
N ASN A 197 24.97 3.86 7.26
CA ASN A 197 24.50 2.59 7.82
C ASN A 197 25.15 2.31 9.18
N SER A 198 24.38 1.72 10.10
CA SER A 198 24.91 1.28 11.39
C SER A 198 26.00 0.21 11.19
N PRO A 199 27.17 0.34 11.84
CA PRO A 199 28.23 -0.65 11.71
C PRO A 199 27.82 -1.98 12.35
N VAL A 200 28.03 -3.08 11.62
CA VAL A 200 27.74 -4.45 12.09
C VAL A 200 29.01 -5.06 12.65
N LYS A 201 28.99 -5.45 13.94
CA LYS A 201 30.13 -6.09 14.59
C LYS A 201 30.41 -7.47 13.97
N GLY A 202 31.64 -7.68 13.51
CA GLY A 202 32.11 -8.97 13.01
C GLY A 202 31.94 -9.19 11.50
N VAL A 203 31.46 -8.17 10.76
CA VAL A 203 31.32 -8.22 9.30
C VAL A 203 32.08 -7.02 8.72
N SER A 204 32.90 -7.25 7.69
CA SER A 204 33.57 -6.16 6.96
C SER A 204 32.57 -5.40 6.09
N ALA A 205 32.87 -4.13 5.75
CA ALA A 205 32.01 -3.32 4.91
C ALA A 205 31.71 -3.97 3.54
N SER A 206 32.73 -4.56 2.90
CA SER A 206 32.58 -5.27 1.63
C SER A 206 31.68 -6.52 1.74
N GLN A 207 31.78 -7.27 2.84
CA GLN A 207 30.88 -8.41 3.08
C GLN A 207 29.44 -7.95 3.28
N TYR A 208 29.23 -6.85 4.02
CA TYR A 208 27.90 -6.28 4.25
C TYR A 208 27.25 -5.79 2.96
N GLU A 209 28.01 -5.15 2.08
CA GLU A 209 27.54 -4.68 0.77
C GLU A 209 27.11 -5.85 -0.13
N LYS A 210 27.94 -6.90 -0.22
CA LYS A 210 27.62 -8.11 -0.99
C LYS A 210 26.35 -8.80 -0.46
N GLN A 211 26.22 -8.93 0.86
CA GLN A 211 25.05 -9.53 1.48
C GLN A 211 23.80 -8.67 1.25
N SER A 212 23.93 -7.35 1.35
CA SER A 212 22.83 -6.41 1.12
C SER A 212 22.34 -6.41 -0.32
N ALA A 213 23.26 -6.54 -1.29
CA ALA A 213 22.92 -6.66 -2.71
C ALA A 213 22.11 -7.93 -2.97
N LYS A 214 22.58 -9.08 -2.46
CA LYS A 214 21.88 -10.36 -2.58
C LYS A 214 20.45 -10.30 -2.00
N TYR A 215 20.30 -9.78 -0.78
CA TYR A 215 18.97 -9.68 -0.17
C TYR A 215 18.05 -8.70 -0.89
N ARG A 216 18.59 -7.64 -1.51
CA ARG A 216 17.80 -6.69 -2.30
C ARG A 216 17.21 -7.35 -3.53
N GLU A 217 17.98 -8.18 -4.23
CA GLU A 217 17.50 -8.94 -5.40
C GLU A 217 16.41 -9.94 -5.03
N GLU A 218 16.61 -10.71 -3.96
CA GLU A 218 15.61 -11.66 -3.46
C GLU A 218 14.31 -10.96 -3.02
N GLN A 219 14.42 -9.85 -2.27
CA GLN A 219 13.27 -9.06 -1.84
C GLN A 219 12.54 -8.40 -3.02
N TRP A 220 13.29 -7.95 -4.03
CA TRP A 220 12.71 -7.42 -5.25
C TRP A 220 11.84 -8.47 -5.92
N GLY A 221 12.37 -9.69 -6.13
CA GLY A 221 11.61 -10.82 -6.68
C GLY A 221 10.33 -11.13 -5.89
N GLN A 222 10.42 -11.15 -4.55
CA GLN A 222 9.24 -11.35 -3.68
C GLN A 222 8.21 -10.22 -3.81
N TRP A 223 8.66 -8.98 -3.97
CA TRP A 223 7.77 -7.84 -4.17
C TRP A 223 7.08 -7.90 -5.55
N LEU A 224 7.79 -8.32 -6.61
CA LEU A 224 7.18 -8.52 -7.94
C LEU A 224 6.07 -9.58 -7.88
N ALA A 225 6.35 -10.69 -7.18
CA ALA A 225 5.38 -11.78 -7.02
C ALA A 225 4.11 -11.31 -6.31
N LEU A 226 4.25 -10.61 -5.18
CA LEU A 226 3.11 -10.01 -4.49
C LEU A 226 2.32 -9.03 -5.36
N LYS A 227 3.01 -8.21 -6.15
CA LYS A 227 2.35 -7.25 -7.04
C LYS A 227 1.57 -7.95 -8.15
N LYS A 228 2.10 -9.03 -8.71
CA LYS A 228 1.38 -9.87 -9.68
C LYS A 228 0.13 -10.50 -9.05
N GLU A 229 0.23 -11.04 -7.83
CA GLU A 229 -0.94 -11.58 -7.10
C GLU A 229 -1.98 -10.51 -6.77
N GLU A 230 -1.54 -9.32 -6.40
CA GLU A 230 -2.40 -8.17 -6.14
C GLU A 230 -3.18 -7.78 -7.41
N ALA A 231 -2.49 -7.70 -8.56
CA ALA A 231 -3.09 -7.42 -9.85
C ALA A 231 -4.10 -8.49 -10.28
N LYS A 232 -3.82 -9.78 -10.04
CA LYS A 232 -4.78 -10.88 -10.30
C LYS A 232 -6.09 -10.70 -9.52
N ASN A 233 -6.00 -10.22 -8.27
CA ASN A 233 -7.14 -10.01 -7.38
C ASN A 233 -7.85 -8.66 -7.58
N ALA A 234 -7.35 -7.79 -8.46
CA ALA A 234 -7.93 -6.48 -8.73
C ALA A 234 -9.26 -6.60 -9.50
N PRO A 235 -10.15 -5.59 -9.42
CA PRO A 235 -11.34 -5.55 -10.27
C PRO A 235 -10.94 -5.61 -11.75
N LEU A 236 -11.83 -6.14 -12.59
CA LEU A 236 -11.53 -6.37 -14.02
C LEU A 236 -11.01 -5.11 -14.72
N ALA A 237 -11.56 -3.94 -14.40
CA ALA A 237 -11.15 -2.66 -14.99
C ALA A 237 -9.64 -2.35 -14.79
N GLU A 238 -9.07 -2.72 -13.64
CA GLU A 238 -7.64 -2.50 -13.34
C GLU A 238 -6.73 -3.57 -13.97
N ARG A 239 -7.30 -4.73 -14.36
CA ARG A 239 -6.61 -5.78 -15.11
C ARG A 239 -6.54 -5.52 -16.61
N LEU A 240 -7.36 -4.60 -17.12
CA LEU A 240 -7.33 -4.22 -18.52
C LEU A 240 -6.02 -3.55 -18.91
N HIS A 241 -5.73 -3.58 -20.20
CA HIS A 241 -4.57 -2.95 -20.79
C HIS A 241 -4.61 -1.43 -20.57
N ASP A 242 -3.52 -0.87 -20.06
CA ASP A 242 -3.31 0.56 -19.89
C ASP A 242 -2.01 0.99 -20.57
N LEU A 243 -2.05 2.15 -21.21
CA LEU A 243 -0.91 2.77 -21.90
C LEU A 243 0.02 3.49 -20.91
N GLU A 244 1.32 3.30 -21.06
CA GLU A 244 2.33 4.09 -20.36
C GLU A 244 2.68 5.36 -21.14
N TYR A 245 1.95 6.43 -20.83
CA TYR A 245 2.18 7.74 -21.45
C TYR A 245 3.56 8.35 -21.13
N ALA A 246 4.24 7.88 -20.09
CA ALA A 246 5.57 8.39 -19.70
C ALA A 246 6.68 8.08 -20.72
N LYS A 247 6.46 7.11 -21.61
CA LYS A 247 7.42 6.75 -22.67
C LYS A 247 7.24 7.59 -23.93
N LEU A 248 6.16 8.37 -24.03
CA LEU A 248 5.86 9.24 -25.15
C LEU A 248 6.50 10.62 -24.95
N THR A 249 6.86 11.27 -26.05
CA THR A 249 7.32 12.66 -26.06
C THR A 249 6.16 13.65 -25.90
N ASP A 250 6.46 14.87 -25.45
CA ASP A 250 5.44 15.91 -25.25
C ASP A 250 4.73 16.30 -26.57
N GLU A 251 5.40 16.17 -27.71
CA GLU A 251 4.82 16.45 -29.03
C GLU A 251 3.82 15.37 -29.45
N GLU A 252 4.18 14.10 -29.26
CA GLU A 252 3.30 12.96 -29.51
C GLU A 252 2.07 13.02 -28.59
N LEU A 253 2.24 13.40 -27.33
CA LEU A 253 1.12 13.57 -26.39
C LEU A 253 0.15 14.66 -26.86
N LYS A 254 0.66 15.77 -27.38
CA LYS A 254 -0.19 16.83 -27.95
C LYS A 254 -0.94 16.36 -29.20
N ALA A 255 -0.28 15.60 -30.07
CA ALA A 255 -0.91 15.03 -31.25
C ALA A 255 -2.02 14.01 -30.87
N LEU A 256 -1.75 13.13 -29.90
CA LEU A 256 -2.71 12.16 -29.37
C LEU A 256 -3.90 12.84 -28.67
N ALA A 257 -3.67 13.99 -28.02
CA ALA A 257 -4.72 14.77 -27.40
C ALA A 257 -5.58 15.52 -28.43
N ALA A 258 -4.98 15.91 -29.58
CA ALA A 258 -5.69 16.57 -30.67
C ALA A 258 -6.59 15.60 -31.44
N ASP A 259 -6.09 14.38 -31.72
CA ASP A 259 -6.79 13.38 -32.54
C ASP A 259 -7.14 12.11 -31.73
N PRO A 260 -8.43 11.91 -31.36
CA PRO A 260 -8.86 10.72 -30.61
C PRO A 260 -8.66 9.39 -31.36
N SER A 261 -8.61 9.43 -32.70
CA SER A 261 -8.34 8.27 -33.55
C SER A 261 -6.93 7.72 -33.33
N LEU A 262 -5.92 8.60 -33.21
CA LEU A 262 -4.53 8.21 -32.98
C LEU A 262 -4.37 7.52 -31.63
N LEU A 263 -5.07 8.00 -30.60
CA LEU A 263 -5.05 7.36 -29.30
C LEU A 263 -5.67 5.95 -29.33
N ARG A 264 -6.77 5.77 -30.08
CA ARG A 264 -7.39 4.47 -30.27
C ARG A 264 -6.47 3.52 -31.05
N ASP A 265 -5.83 4.00 -32.11
CA ASP A 265 -4.91 3.21 -32.91
C ASP A 265 -3.67 2.83 -32.09
N LEU A 266 -3.14 3.74 -31.27
CA LEU A 266 -2.07 3.46 -30.31
C LEU A 266 -2.47 2.38 -29.30
N TYR A 267 -3.65 2.51 -28.69
CA TYR A 267 -4.17 1.51 -27.76
C TYR A 267 -4.33 0.13 -28.44
N THR A 268 -4.82 0.11 -29.67
CA THR A 268 -5.01 -1.10 -30.48
C THR A 268 -3.67 -1.75 -30.84
N ALA A 269 -2.66 -0.93 -31.19
CA ALA A 269 -1.32 -1.37 -31.56
C ALA A 269 -0.53 -1.96 -30.38
N THR A 270 -0.77 -1.46 -29.17
CA THR A 270 -0.08 -1.83 -27.92
C THR A 270 -0.80 -2.94 -27.14
N SER A 271 -2.09 -3.17 -27.42
CA SER A 271 -2.88 -4.19 -26.72
C SER A 271 -2.27 -5.60 -26.87
N PRO A 272 -2.30 -6.41 -25.79
CA PRO A 272 -1.83 -7.80 -25.80
C PRO A 272 -2.69 -8.68 -26.71
N ARG A 273 -2.12 -9.81 -27.14
CA ARG A 273 -2.88 -10.85 -27.84
C ARG A 273 -3.85 -11.49 -26.84
N SER A 274 -5.13 -11.56 -27.19
CA SER A 274 -6.16 -12.24 -26.39
C SER A 274 -7.05 -13.09 -27.29
N ARG A 275 -7.49 -14.25 -26.78
CA ARG A 275 -8.35 -15.18 -27.52
C ARG A 275 -9.74 -14.60 -27.80
N ASN A 276 -10.27 -13.80 -26.86
CA ASN A 276 -11.56 -13.10 -27.00
C ASN A 276 -11.50 -11.87 -27.95
N LYS A 277 -10.39 -11.69 -28.69
CA LYS A 277 -10.21 -10.75 -29.82
C LYS A 277 -10.96 -9.42 -29.68
N PHE A 278 -10.47 -8.52 -28.83
CA PHE A 278 -10.80 -7.09 -28.97
C PHE A 278 -10.04 -6.46 -30.15
N VAL A 279 -8.93 -7.05 -30.59
CA VAL A 279 -8.08 -6.57 -31.68
C VAL A 279 -7.58 -7.75 -32.51
N ASP A 280 -8.00 -7.84 -33.76
CA ASP A 280 -7.43 -8.80 -34.73
C ASP A 280 -6.02 -8.40 -35.16
N GLU A 281 -5.19 -9.37 -35.57
CA GLU A 281 -3.84 -9.08 -36.10
C GLU A 281 -3.89 -8.13 -37.31
N LYS A 282 -4.93 -8.26 -38.14
CA LYS A 282 -5.21 -7.34 -39.25
C LYS A 282 -5.49 -5.92 -38.75
N GLN A 283 -6.34 -5.76 -37.74
CA GLN A 283 -6.66 -4.45 -37.14
C GLN A 283 -5.42 -3.83 -36.49
N ARG A 284 -4.57 -4.64 -35.84
CA ARG A 284 -3.31 -4.19 -35.26
C ARG A 284 -2.34 -3.67 -36.32
N LYS A 285 -2.19 -4.39 -37.44
CA LYS A 285 -1.37 -3.95 -38.60
C LYS A 285 -1.89 -2.64 -39.19
N THR A 286 -3.20 -2.55 -39.42
CA THR A 286 -3.83 -1.31 -39.93
C THR A 286 -3.66 -0.13 -38.96
N ALA A 287 -3.76 -0.35 -37.65
CA ALA A 287 -3.52 0.69 -36.65
C ALA A 287 -2.05 1.18 -36.67
N LEU A 288 -1.09 0.26 -36.81
CA LEU A 288 0.32 0.62 -36.96
C LEU A 288 0.59 1.41 -38.25
N GLU A 289 -0.04 1.04 -39.36
CA GLU A 289 0.06 1.78 -40.61
C GLU A 289 -0.47 3.22 -40.47
N ARG A 290 -1.62 3.40 -39.84
CA ARG A 290 -2.20 4.74 -39.58
C ARG A 290 -1.33 5.61 -38.68
N LEU A 291 -0.72 5.01 -37.65
CA LEU A 291 0.24 5.71 -36.80
C LEU A 291 1.49 6.13 -37.58
N ARG A 292 1.92 5.33 -38.56
CA ARG A 292 3.07 5.68 -39.42
C ARG A 292 2.76 6.79 -40.41
N GLU A 293 1.52 6.89 -40.90
CA GLU A 293 1.07 7.95 -41.80
C GLU A 293 1.11 9.33 -41.15
N ASN A 294 0.90 9.40 -39.84
CA ASN A 294 0.88 10.66 -39.11
C ASN A 294 2.28 11.02 -38.60
N ALA A 295 2.85 12.14 -39.06
CA ALA A 295 4.23 12.51 -38.79
C ALA A 295 4.54 12.71 -37.29
N ASN A 296 3.53 13.11 -36.52
CA ASN A 296 3.65 13.44 -35.09
C ASN A 296 3.14 12.32 -34.17
N ALA A 297 2.78 11.16 -34.73
CA ALA A 297 2.37 10.00 -33.94
C ALA A 297 3.59 9.13 -33.57
N PRO A 298 3.51 8.40 -32.43
CA PRO A 298 4.58 7.53 -32.01
C PRO A 298 4.84 6.43 -33.02
N ARG A 299 6.12 6.28 -33.40
CA ARG A 299 6.56 5.31 -34.39
C ARG A 299 7.00 4.00 -33.73
N PHE A 300 6.53 2.90 -34.30
CA PHE A 300 6.91 1.55 -33.89
C PHE A 300 7.44 0.76 -35.09
N ASP A 301 8.59 0.14 -34.92
CA ASP A 301 9.18 -0.77 -35.91
C ASP A 301 8.31 -2.02 -36.07
N ASP A 302 7.92 -2.61 -34.94
CA ASP A 302 7.12 -3.83 -34.88
C ASP A 302 6.08 -3.80 -33.75
N ALA A 303 5.09 -4.71 -33.83
CA ALA A 303 4.07 -4.89 -32.80
C ALA A 303 4.67 -5.22 -31.41
N GLU A 304 5.82 -5.89 -31.36
CA GLU A 304 6.55 -6.17 -30.13
C GLU A 304 7.18 -4.92 -29.53
N THR A 305 7.66 -3.99 -30.36
CA THR A 305 8.15 -2.68 -29.93
C THR A 305 7.03 -1.84 -29.32
N ALA A 306 5.81 -1.93 -29.86
CA ALA A 306 4.64 -1.29 -29.29
C ALA A 306 4.28 -1.84 -27.89
N LEU A 307 4.48 -3.13 -27.61
CA LEU A 307 4.23 -3.70 -26.28
C LEU A 307 5.14 -3.10 -25.19
N ARG A 308 6.28 -2.51 -25.56
CA ARG A 308 7.14 -1.79 -24.62
C ARG A 308 6.46 -0.57 -24.00
N TYR A 309 5.35 -0.09 -24.54
CA TYR A 309 4.57 1.03 -24.01
C TYR A 309 3.44 0.56 -23.07
N THR A 310 3.46 -0.71 -22.65
CA THR A 310 2.53 -1.27 -21.68
C THR A 310 3.19 -1.39 -20.31
N SER A 311 2.38 -1.32 -19.26
CA SER A 311 2.92 -1.41 -17.90
C SER A 311 3.41 -2.82 -17.56
N GLU A 312 4.71 -2.91 -17.28
CA GLU A 312 5.46 -4.16 -17.01
C GLU A 312 4.87 -4.98 -15.84
N TRP A 313 4.10 -4.33 -14.96
CA TRP A 313 3.54 -4.95 -13.75
C TRP A 313 2.11 -5.47 -13.91
N ARG A 314 1.36 -5.04 -14.94
CA ARG A 314 -0.04 -5.48 -15.15
C ARG A 314 -0.16 -6.72 -16.01
N MET A 315 0.88 -7.08 -16.76
CA MET A 315 0.88 -8.28 -17.58
C MET A 315 2.16 -9.09 -17.38
N PRO A 316 2.08 -10.44 -17.38
CA PRO A 316 3.27 -11.25 -17.58
C PRO A 316 3.91 -10.85 -18.92
N ALA A 317 5.24 -10.97 -18.98
CA ALA A 317 6.04 -10.63 -20.15
C ALA A 317 5.46 -11.26 -21.44
N PRO A 318 5.76 -10.69 -22.62
CA PRO A 318 5.31 -11.20 -23.93
C PRO A 318 5.73 -12.66 -24.25
N ASP A 319 6.50 -13.30 -23.37
CA ASP A 319 6.86 -14.70 -23.43
C ASP A 319 5.71 -15.61 -22.94
N GLN A 320 4.80 -15.86 -23.87
CA GLN A 320 4.11 -17.13 -24.13
C GLN A 320 3.74 -18.04 -22.94
N THR A 321 2.43 -18.12 -22.66
CA THR A 321 1.58 -19.34 -22.49
C THR A 321 0.40 -19.11 -21.54
N GLU A 322 0.50 -18.15 -20.62
CA GLU A 322 -0.61 -17.75 -19.72
C GLU A 322 -1.28 -16.45 -20.19
N VAL A 323 -1.64 -16.35 -21.47
CA VAL A 323 -2.69 -15.39 -21.84
C VAL A 323 -3.95 -15.94 -21.16
N ASP A 324 -4.64 -15.14 -20.33
CA ASP A 324 -5.87 -15.53 -19.64
C ASP A 324 -6.84 -16.16 -20.66
N ASP A 325 -6.79 -17.48 -20.75
CA ASP A 325 -7.56 -18.34 -21.64
C ASP A 325 -8.91 -18.55 -20.97
N THR A 326 -9.54 -17.45 -20.54
CA THR A 326 -10.90 -17.46 -20.00
C THR A 326 -11.85 -17.25 -21.18
N PRO A 327 -12.32 -18.32 -21.82
CA PRO A 327 -13.26 -18.17 -22.90
C PRO A 327 -14.55 -17.54 -22.38
N PHE A 328 -15.20 -16.76 -23.24
CA PHE A 328 -16.54 -16.29 -22.95
C PHE A 328 -17.53 -17.46 -23.08
N TRP A 329 -18.26 -17.75 -22.00
CA TRP A 329 -19.32 -18.75 -22.00
C TRP A 329 -20.66 -18.07 -22.26
N ASN A 330 -21.27 -18.30 -23.42
CA ASN A 330 -22.68 -17.95 -23.63
C ASN A 330 -23.58 -19.06 -23.06
N ARG A 331 -24.90 -18.81 -23.07
CA ARG A 331 -25.90 -19.75 -22.57
C ARG A 331 -25.86 -21.12 -23.27
N ASP A 332 -25.53 -21.14 -24.55
CA ASP A 332 -25.45 -22.38 -25.34
C ASP A 332 -24.16 -23.17 -25.04
N ALA A 333 -23.04 -22.47 -24.85
CA ALA A 333 -21.76 -23.00 -24.42
C ALA A 333 -21.82 -23.65 -23.03
N MET A 334 -22.57 -23.04 -22.10
CA MET A 334 -22.82 -23.62 -20.78
C MET A 334 -23.63 -24.94 -20.87
N ARG A 335 -24.48 -25.08 -21.88
CA ARG A 335 -25.29 -26.28 -22.11
C ARG A 335 -24.52 -27.39 -22.83
N THR A 336 -23.64 -27.04 -23.76
CA THR A 336 -22.82 -27.99 -24.53
C THR A 336 -21.52 -28.36 -23.83
N GLY A 337 -21.15 -27.65 -22.76
CA GLY A 337 -19.86 -27.84 -22.07
C GLY A 337 -18.66 -27.35 -22.89
N GLN A 338 -18.89 -26.63 -23.99
CA GLN A 338 -17.84 -26.06 -24.84
C GLN A 338 -17.97 -24.54 -24.92
N PRO A 339 -16.88 -23.79 -24.70
CA PRO A 339 -16.89 -22.32 -24.76
C PRO A 339 -17.22 -21.74 -26.15
N VAL A 340 -17.68 -20.49 -26.19
CA VAL A 340 -17.96 -19.76 -27.43
C VAL A 340 -16.65 -19.30 -28.05
N GLY A 341 -16.47 -19.56 -29.34
CA GLY A 341 -15.23 -19.20 -30.05
C GLY A 341 -14.13 -20.25 -29.92
N GLY A 342 -14.46 -21.49 -29.54
CA GLY A 342 -13.66 -22.63 -29.96
C GLY A 342 -13.67 -22.70 -31.48
N ALA A 343 -12.56 -22.34 -32.13
CA ALA A 343 -12.21 -23.03 -33.36
C ALA A 343 -11.98 -24.52 -33.00
N PRO A 344 -12.33 -25.48 -33.87
CA PRO A 344 -11.90 -26.85 -33.70
C PRO A 344 -10.38 -26.98 -33.52
#